data_AF-A0A3A9SZV1-F1
#
_entry.id   AF-A0A3A9SZV1-F1
#
_cell.length_a   1.000
_cell.length_b   1.000
_cell.length_c   1.000
_cell.angle_alpha   90.00
_cell.angle_beta   90.00
_cell.angle_gamma   90.00
#
_symmetry.space_group_name_H-M   'P 1'
#
loop_
_entity.id
_entity.type
_entity.pdbx_description
1 polymer ?
#
loop_
_entity_poly.entity_id
_entity_poly.type
_entity_poly.pdbx_seq_one_letter_code
_entity_poly.pdbx_strand_id
1 'polypeptide(L)'
;MKEEKVYMDAGVFTEIVGSIGNSAADCVLSDSVLENIEVWENTSVGKKMEKLLRDVLNSSKVYREESSVVLPTAYLKLRDSMIRVDDVASKSIKVDSAKE
;
A
#
# COMPACT_ATOMS: atom_id res chain seq x y z
N MET A 1 -26.69 14.76 2.60
CA MET A 1 -25.36 14.21 2.31
C MET A 1 -25.13 14.31 0.81
N LYS A 2 -24.02 14.88 0.36
CA LYS A 2 -23.69 14.93 -1.07
C LYS A 2 -23.28 13.51 -1.47
N GLU A 3 -23.96 12.91 -2.44
CA GLU A 3 -23.56 11.60 -2.94
C GLU A 3 -22.21 11.73 -3.64
N GLU A 4 -21.16 11.21 -3.02
CA GLU A 4 -19.84 11.08 -3.63
C GLU A 4 -19.85 9.86 -4.55
N LYS A 5 -19.90 10.10 -5.86
CA LYS A 5 -19.83 9.05 -6.86
C LYS A 5 -18.38 8.65 -7.07
N VAL A 6 -18.10 7.36 -6.99
CA VAL A 6 -16.79 6.78 -7.29
C VAL A 6 -16.87 6.05 -8.62
N TYR A 7 -16.04 6.46 -9.58
CA TYR A 7 -15.85 5.76 -10.85
C TYR A 7 -14.46 5.16 -10.86
N MET A 8 -14.37 3.85 -11.11
CA MET A 8 -13.11 3.12 -11.09
C MET A 8 -13.03 2.20 -12.29
N ASP A 9 -12.00 2.39 -13.10
CA ASP A 9 -11.55 1.36 -14.04
C ASP A 9 -10.76 0.32 -13.23
N ALA A 10 -11.29 -0.90 -13.15
CA ALA A 10 -10.68 -1.96 -12.36
C ALA A 10 -9.30 -2.37 -12.90
N GLY A 11 -9.08 -2.32 -14.22
CA GLY A 11 -7.79 -2.65 -14.83
C GLY A 11 -6.74 -1.63 -14.46
N VAL A 12 -7.02 -0.36 -14.73
CA VAL A 12 -6.11 0.76 -14.40
C VAL A 12 -5.84 0.82 -12.89
N PHE A 13 -6.86 0.63 -12.06
CA PHE A 13 -6.68 0.60 -10.61
C PHE A 13 -5.73 -0.53 -10.16
N THR A 14 -5.85 -1.71 -10.77
CA THR A 14 -4.97 -2.85 -10.46
C THR A 14 -3.52 -2.55 -10.82
N GLU A 15 -3.28 -1.92 -11.97
CA GLU A 15 -1.94 -1.53 -12.41
C GLU A 15 -1.31 -0.50 -11.46
N ILE A 16 -2.08 0.52 -11.06
CA ILE A 16 -1.62 1.52 -10.09
C ILE A 16 -1.25 0.86 -8.76
N VAL A 17 -2.12 0.00 -8.24
CA VAL A 17 -1.89 -0.71 -6.97
C VAL A 17 -0.66 -1.62 -7.06
N GLY A 18 -0.49 -2.32 -8.18
CA GLY A 18 0.70 -3.13 -8.44
C GLY A 18 1.97 -2.28 -8.51
N SER A 19 1.92 -1.11 -9.16
CA SER A 19 3.04 -0.17 -9.23
C SER A 19 3.45 0.36 -7.86
N ILE A 20 2.49 0.68 -6.99
CA ILE A 20 2.75 1.05 -5.59
C ILE A 20 3.47 -0.10 -4.88
N GLY A 21 2.91 -1.32 -5.01
CA GLY A 21 3.46 -2.52 -4.41
C GLY A 21 4.93 -2.76 -4.77
N ASN A 22 5.22 -2.74 -6.08
CA ASN A 22 6.55 -2.98 -6.61
C ASN A 22 7.53 -1.86 -6.24
N SER A 23 7.13 -0.59 -6.42
CA SER A 23 8.02 0.55 -6.11
C SER A 23 8.37 0.59 -4.63
N ALA A 24 7.42 0.25 -3.75
CA ALA A 24 7.69 0.15 -2.33
C ALA A 24 8.62 -1.03 -2.00
N ALA A 25 8.45 -2.19 -2.65
CA ALA A 25 9.29 -3.37 -2.39
C ALA A 25 10.78 -3.11 -2.68
N ASP A 26 11.07 -2.28 -3.67
CA ASP A 26 12.42 -1.86 -4.07
C ASP A 26 13.07 -0.86 -3.10
N CYS A 27 12.29 -0.22 -2.22
CA CYS A 27 12.78 0.68 -1.19
C CYS A 27 13.42 -0.09 -0.02
N VAL A 28 14.58 -0.71 -0.27
CA VAL A 28 15.32 -1.50 0.73
C VAL A 28 16.43 -0.67 1.35
N LEU A 29 16.29 -0.40 2.65
CA LEU A 29 17.38 0.10 3.48
C LEU A 29 18.03 -1.10 4.20
N SER A 30 19.29 -1.38 3.86
CA SER A 30 20.07 -2.48 4.42
C SER A 30 20.41 -2.23 5.89
N ASP A 31 20.41 -3.30 6.70
CA ASP A 31 20.86 -3.26 8.10
C ASP A 31 22.37 -2.96 8.21
N SER A 32 23.11 -3.08 7.12
CA SER A 32 24.54 -2.76 7.04
C SER A 32 24.86 -1.30 7.37
N VAL A 33 23.88 -0.40 7.34
CA VAL A 33 24.03 0.98 7.83
C VAL A 33 24.39 1.06 9.31
N LEU A 34 24.20 -0.03 10.07
CA LEU A 34 24.54 -0.11 11.49
C LEU A 34 25.92 -0.75 11.77
N GLU A 35 26.62 -1.28 10.76
CA GLU A 35 27.85 -2.08 10.95
C GLU A 35 29.03 -1.28 11.54
N ASN A 36 29.04 0.05 11.40
CA ASN A 36 30.15 0.90 11.84
C ASN A 36 29.82 1.75 13.08
N ILE A 37 28.72 1.46 13.77
CA ILE A 37 28.26 2.26 14.92
C ILE A 37 29.25 2.20 16.10
N GLU A 38 29.92 1.05 16.27
CA GLU A 38 30.89 0.80 17.34
C GLU A 38 32.03 1.83 17.36
N VAL A 39 32.39 2.40 16.21
CA VAL A 39 33.47 3.39 16.09
C VAL A 39 33.19 4.62 16.95
N TRP A 40 31.91 5.00 17.11
CA TRP A 40 31.50 6.24 17.81
C TRP A 40 30.67 5.98 19.07
N GLU A 41 30.48 4.72 19.48
CA GLU A 41 29.58 4.29 20.56
C GLU A 41 29.83 4.99 21.91
N ASN A 42 31.09 5.32 22.21
CA ASN A 42 31.48 6.01 23.44
C ASN A 42 31.36 7.52 23.38
N THR A 43 30.95 8.08 22.23
CA THR A 43 30.75 9.51 22.06
C THR A 43 29.27 9.87 22.21
N SER A 44 28.99 11.05 22.76
CA SER A 44 27.59 11.54 22.86
C SER A 44 26.94 11.71 21.49
N VAL A 45 27.73 11.98 20.44
CA VAL A 45 27.26 12.10 19.06
C VAL A 45 26.89 10.73 18.50
N GLY A 46 27.75 9.71 18.69
CA GLY A 46 27.49 8.35 18.24
C GLY A 46 26.23 7.75 18.84
N LYS A 47 25.98 7.91 20.15
CA LYS A 47 24.74 7.45 20.80
C LYS A 47 23.48 8.09 20.21
N LYS A 48 23.52 9.38 19.88
CA LYS A 48 22.41 10.07 19.23
C LYS A 48 22.21 9.58 17.80
N MET A 49 23.31 9.41 17.06
CA MET A 49 23.28 8.98 15.66
C MET A 49 22.78 7.54 15.54
N GLU A 50 23.25 6.63 16.41
CA GLU A 50 22.78 5.25 16.47
C GLU A 50 21.26 5.19 16.63
N LYS A 51 20.71 5.94 17.60
CA LYS A 51 19.26 5.97 17.81
C LYS A 51 18.52 6.43 16.55
N LEU A 52 18.98 7.52 15.93
CA LEU A 52 18.38 8.04 14.71
C LEU A 52 18.44 7.02 13.56
N LEU A 53 19.59 6.36 13.36
CA LEU A 53 19.75 5.35 12.32
C LEU A 53 18.82 4.15 12.55
N ARG A 54 18.68 3.69 13.80
CA ARG A 54 17.75 2.61 14.16
C ARG A 54 16.29 3.03 13.92
N ASP A 55 15.92 4.25 14.30
CA ASP A 55 14.56 4.77 14.08
C ASP A 55 14.22 4.86 12.59
N VAL A 56 15.16 5.35 11.77
CA VAL A 56 15.02 5.43 10.30
C VAL A 56 14.93 4.03 9.69
N LEU A 57 15.79 3.09 10.11
CA LEU A 57 15.78 1.72 9.61
C LEU A 57 14.45 1.02 9.90
N ASN A 58 13.96 1.14 11.13
CA ASN A 58 12.66 0.58 11.52
C ASN A 58 11.52 1.24 10.74
N SER A 59 11.52 2.56 10.62
CA SER A 59 10.50 3.29 9.86
C SER A 59 10.51 2.88 8.38
N SER A 60 11.69 2.70 7.79
CA SER A 60 11.84 2.23 6.40
C SER A 60 11.30 0.82 6.21
N LYS A 61 11.56 -0.10 7.16
CA LYS A 61 11.05 -1.48 7.10
C LYS A 61 9.53 -1.51 7.18
N VAL A 62 8.95 -0.79 8.13
CA VAL A 62 7.49 -0.69 8.30
C VAL A 62 6.86 -0.05 7.07
N TYR A 63 7.38 1.08 6.60
CA TYR A 63 6.88 1.75 5.39
C TYR A 63 6.89 0.82 4.19
N ARG A 64 7.99 0.07 4.00
CA ARG A 64 8.12 -0.91 2.91
C ARG A 64 7.05 -1.98 3.03
N GLU A 65 6.92 -2.63 4.19
CA GLU A 65 5.95 -3.71 4.39
C GLU A 65 4.50 -3.24 4.16
N GLU A 66 4.14 -2.13 4.78
CA GLU A 66 2.80 -1.55 4.66
C GLU A 66 2.48 -1.15 3.22
N SER A 67 3.42 -0.50 2.53
CA SER A 67 3.19 0.03 1.18
C SER A 67 3.33 -1.04 0.09
N SER A 68 4.17 -2.06 0.30
CA SER A 68 4.39 -3.11 -0.72
C SER A 68 3.38 -4.25 -0.64
N VAL A 69 2.81 -4.52 0.53
CA VAL A 69 1.94 -5.69 0.75
C VAL A 69 0.59 -5.30 1.33
N VAL A 70 0.56 -4.64 2.49
CA VAL A 70 -0.68 -4.45 3.26
C VAL A 70 -1.65 -3.54 2.50
N LEU A 71 -1.19 -2.36 2.10
CA LEU A 71 -1.97 -1.36 1.39
C LEU A 71 -2.44 -1.89 0.02
N PRO A 72 -1.58 -2.47 -0.84
CA PRO A 72 -2.04 -3.10 -2.08
C PRO A 72 -3.10 -4.17 -1.86
N THR A 73 -2.92 -5.04 -0.87
CA THR A 73 -3.90 -6.09 -0.55
C THR A 73 -5.25 -5.49 -0.16
N ALA A 74 -5.26 -4.45 0.68
CA ALA A 74 -6.49 -3.77 1.09
C ALA A 74 -7.20 -3.11 -0.11
N TYR A 75 -6.46 -2.46 -0.99
CA TYR A 75 -7.01 -1.83 -2.19
C TYR A 75 -7.58 -2.83 -3.19
N LEU A 76 -6.90 -3.96 -3.42
CA LEU A 76 -7.43 -5.02 -4.27
C LEU A 76 -8.73 -5.61 -3.70
N LYS A 77 -8.82 -5.80 -2.38
CA LYS A 77 -10.07 -6.21 -1.72
C LYS A 77 -11.20 -5.19 -1.89
N LEU A 78 -10.89 -3.90 -1.81
CA LEU A 78 -11.87 -2.84 -2.06
C LEU A 78 -12.39 -2.91 -3.50
N ARG A 79 -11.48 -3.00 -4.48
CA ARG A 79 -11.81 -3.18 -5.90
C ARG A 79 -12.74 -4.37 -6.11
N ASP A 80 -12.39 -5.53 -5.56
CA ASP A 80 -13.18 -6.76 -5.72
C ASP A 80 -14.57 -6.64 -5.11
N SER A 81 -14.68 -5.91 -3.99
CA SER A 81 -15.96 -5.63 -3.35
C SER A 81 -16.83 -4.73 -4.24
N MET A 82 -16.24 -3.71 -4.87
CA MET A 82 -16.97 -2.82 -5.79
C MET A 82 -17.46 -3.55 -7.05
N ILE A 83 -16.61 -4.40 -7.65
CA ILE A 83 -17.01 -5.26 -8.78
C ILE A 83 -18.18 -6.17 -8.39
N ARG A 84 -18.13 -6.76 -7.19
CA ARG A 84 -19.20 -7.62 -6.70
C ARG A 84 -20.53 -6.87 -6.52
N VAL A 85 -20.49 -5.67 -5.96
CA VAL A 85 -21.68 -4.84 -5.79
C VAL A 85 -22.29 -4.49 -7.15
N ASP A 86 -21.47 -4.14 -8.14
CA ASP A 86 -21.91 -3.84 -9.50
C ASP A 86 -22.53 -5.07 -10.19
N ASP A 87 -21.90 -6.25 -10.07
CA ASP A 87 -22.44 -7.51 -10.59
C ASP A 87 -23.80 -7.87 -9.98
N VAL A 88 -23.94 -7.76 -8.66
CA VAL A 88 -25.21 -8.02 -7.97
C VAL A 88 -26.28 -7.01 -8.36
N ALA A 89 -25.92 -5.73 -8.46
CA ALA A 89 -26.84 -4.68 -8.88
C ALA A 89 -27.35 -4.91 -10.30
N SER A 90 -26.45 -5.22 -11.25
CA SER A 90 -26.80 -5.48 -12.64
C SER A 90 -27.75 -6.68 -12.80
N LYS A 91 -27.51 -7.78 -12.06
CA LYS A 91 -28.37 -8.97 -12.06
C LYS A 91 -29.72 -8.76 -11.38
N SER A 92 -29.83 -7.78 -10.49
CA SER A 92 -31.08 -7.47 -9.78
C SER A 92 -32.06 -6.65 -10.63
N ILE A 93 -31.60 -6.09 -11.76
CA ILE A 93 -32.45 -5.35 -12.69
C ILE A 93 -33.24 -6.38 -13.54
N LYS A 94 -34.54 -6.51 -13.26
CA LYS A 94 -35.46 -7.21 -14.16
C LYS A 94 -35.75 -6.30 -15.36
N VAL A 95 -35.25 -6.69 -16.53
CA VAL A 95 -35.59 -6.04 -17.79
C VAL A 95 -36.85 -6.71 -18.33
N ASP A 96 -37.99 -5.99 -18.30
CA ASP A 96 -39.18 -6.41 -19.02
C ASP A 96 -38.89 -6.37 -20.52
N SER A 97 -38.57 -7.54 -21.07
CA SER A 97 -38.44 -7.76 -22.50
C SER A 97 -39.80 -8.11 -23.10
N ALA A 98 -40.79 -7.25 -22.86
CA ALA A 98 -42.05 -7.30 -23.59
C ALA A 98 -41.78 -6.80 -25.02
N LYS A 99 -41.58 -7.75 -25.94
CA LYS A 99 -41.60 -7.51 -27.39
C LYS A 99 -43.03 -7.12 -27.79
N GLU A 100 -43.17 -6.01 -28.52
CA GLU A 100 -44.28 -5.80 -29.47
C GLU A 100 -44.29 -6.90 -30.55
#